data_AF-A0A833J0Q7-F1
#
_entry.id   AF-A0A833J0Q7-F1
#
_cell.length_a   1.000
_cell.length_b   1.000
_cell.length_c   1.000
_cell.angle_alpha   90.00
_cell.angle_beta   90.00
_cell.angle_gamma   90.00
#
_symmetry.space_group_name_H-M   'P 1'
#
loop_
_entity.id
_entity.type
_entity.pdbx_description
1 polymer ?
#
loop_
_entity_poly.entity_id
_entity_poly.type
_entity_poly.pdbx_seq_one_letter_code
_entity_poly.pdbx_strand_id
1 'polypeptide(L)'
;MNAHAHNLTRSQVVALLEERDTLREQIRQLEEALRPTIILPRAWRLTRRESDFLNVLRAAAPNVVHRERMLIALYGTWDDAPEQKITDVYLCKVRRKLMEAQARIEIETVWGRGWRLSPESVVRFDEAVADYRDSFGLALDRRAA
;
A
#
# COMPACT_ATOMS: atom_id res chain seq x y z
N MET A 1 8.66 28.37 26.60
CA MET A 1 7.29 28.12 27.10
C MET A 1 6.33 28.78 26.14
N ASN A 2 5.80 28.03 25.16
CA ASN A 2 5.05 28.61 24.05
C ASN A 2 3.60 28.90 24.48
N ALA A 3 3.32 30.18 24.69
CA ALA A 3 1.99 30.74 24.76
C ALA A 3 1.36 30.67 23.36
N HIS A 4 0.27 29.92 23.19
CA HIS A 4 -0.84 30.16 22.24
C HIS A 4 -1.81 28.98 22.26
N ALA A 5 -2.44 28.71 23.41
CA ALA A 5 -3.74 28.07 23.41
C ALA A 5 -4.76 29.11 22.93
N HIS A 6 -4.98 29.20 21.62
CA HIS A 6 -6.04 30.04 21.07
C HIS A 6 -7.39 29.54 21.61
N ASN A 7 -8.16 30.41 22.25
CA ASN A 7 -9.59 30.18 22.51
C ASN A 7 -10.33 30.25 21.16
N LEU A 8 -10.27 29.15 20.41
CA LEU A 8 -11.03 29.00 19.17
C LEU A 8 -12.51 29.04 19.51
N THR A 9 -13.22 29.94 18.85
CA THR A 9 -14.69 29.99 18.94
C THR A 9 -15.29 28.72 18.34
N ARG A 10 -16.50 28.34 18.78
CA ARG A 10 -17.18 27.14 18.28
C ARG A 10 -17.32 27.13 16.76
N SER A 11 -17.54 28.29 16.14
CA SER A 11 -17.58 28.46 14.68
C SER A 11 -16.23 28.22 14.01
N GLN A 12 -15.13 28.72 14.60
CA GLN A 12 -13.78 28.44 14.10
C GLN A 12 -13.40 26.96 14.22
N VAL A 13 -13.80 26.29 15.30
CA VAL A 13 -13.59 24.84 15.45
C VAL A 13 -14.37 24.07 14.38
N VAL A 14 -15.63 24.44 14.13
CA VAL A 14 -16.45 23.80 13.09
C VAL A 14 -15.82 23.98 11.70
N ALA A 15 -15.44 25.21 11.36
CA ALA A 15 -14.79 25.50 10.08
C ALA A 15 -13.48 24.71 9.89
N LEU A 16 -12.65 24.60 10.95
CA LEU A 16 -11.40 23.82 10.91
C LEU A 16 -11.65 22.32 10.76
N LEU A 17 -12.73 21.78 11.33
CA LEU A 17 -13.12 20.37 11.17
C LEU A 17 -13.60 20.10 9.74
N GLU A 18 -14.42 20.99 9.17
CA GLU A 18 -14.89 20.91 7.78
C GLU A 18 -13.73 20.97 6.78
N GLU A 19 -12.77 21.86 7.02
CA GLU A 19 -11.56 21.98 6.21
C GLU A 19 -10.70 20.70 6.29
N ARG A 20 -10.46 20.18 7.51
CA ARG A 20 -9.74 18.92 7.71
C ARG A 20 -10.41 17.75 6.97
N ASP A 21 -11.74 17.66 7.04
CA ASP A 21 -12.49 16.57 6.43
C ASP A 21 -12.44 16.65 4.90
N THR A 22 -12.53 17.87 4.36
CA THR A 22 -12.32 18.15 2.93
C THR A 22 -10.90 17.77 2.49
N LEU A 23 -9.88 18.17 3.23
CA LEU A 23 -8.47 17.86 2.93
C LEU A 23 -8.20 16.36 2.98
N ARG A 24 -8.78 15.64 3.95
CA ARG A 24 -8.67 14.18 4.04
C ARG A 24 -9.32 13.50 2.85
N GLU A 25 -10.47 13.98 2.41
CA GLU A 25 -11.16 13.44 1.24
C GLU A 25 -10.37 13.72 -0.05
N GLN A 26 -9.80 14.91 -0.22
CA GLN A 26 -8.93 15.22 -1.36
C GLN A 26 -7.69 14.33 -1.38
N ILE A 27 -7.05 14.10 -0.23
CA ILE A 27 -5.93 13.17 -0.11
C ILE A 27 -6.38 11.77 -0.53
N ARG A 28 -7.53 11.29 -0.07
CA ARG A 28 -8.07 9.97 -0.45
C ARG A 28 -8.27 9.85 -1.97
N GLN A 29 -8.85 10.87 -2.60
CA GLN A 29 -9.10 10.86 -4.04
C GLN A 29 -7.81 10.89 -4.86
N LEU A 30 -6.84 11.71 -4.45
CA LEU A 30 -5.53 11.77 -5.10
C LEU A 30 -4.75 10.46 -4.92
N GLU A 31 -4.79 9.86 -3.73
CA GLU A 31 -4.18 8.55 -3.47
C GLU A 31 -4.79 7.44 -4.34
N GLU A 32 -6.08 7.50 -4.66
CA GLU A 32 -6.73 6.52 -5.54
C GLU A 32 -6.37 6.76 -7.01
N ALA A 33 -6.44 8.01 -7.48
CA ALA A 33 -6.14 8.38 -8.86
C ALA A 33 -4.68 8.12 -9.25
N LEU A 34 -3.76 8.28 -8.31
CA LEU A 34 -2.32 8.13 -8.54
C LEU A 34 -1.78 6.76 -8.13
N ARG A 35 -2.61 5.79 -7.77
CA ARG A 35 -2.13 4.47 -7.30
C ARG A 35 -1.26 3.83 -8.39
N PRO A 36 0.08 3.83 -8.23
CA PRO A 36 0.96 3.30 -9.26
C PRO A 36 0.84 1.78 -9.23
N THR A 37 0.42 1.18 -10.35
CA THR A 37 0.46 -0.27 -10.49
C THR A 37 1.89 -0.67 -10.82
N ILE A 38 2.68 -0.93 -9.77
CA ILE A 38 4.03 -1.42 -9.91
C ILE A 38 3.98 -2.84 -10.47
N ILE A 39 4.73 -3.10 -11.54
CA ILE A 39 4.86 -4.45 -12.10
C ILE A 39 5.88 -5.20 -11.24
N LEU A 40 5.43 -6.28 -10.59
CA LEU A 40 6.27 -7.06 -9.70
C LEU A 40 7.05 -8.16 -10.43
N PRO A 41 8.21 -8.58 -9.90
CA PRO A 41 8.99 -9.68 -10.45
C PRO A 41 8.18 -10.98 -10.58
N ARG A 42 8.18 -11.58 -11.76
CA ARG A 42 7.51 -12.89 -12.01
C ARG A 42 8.07 -14.01 -11.13
N ALA A 43 9.33 -13.90 -10.71
CA ALA A 43 9.99 -14.85 -9.81
C ALA A 43 9.26 -15.02 -8.47
N TRP A 44 8.50 -14.00 -8.03
CA TRP A 44 7.72 -14.05 -6.80
C TRP A 44 6.44 -14.90 -6.92
N ARG A 45 6.07 -15.33 -8.13
CA ARG A 45 4.92 -16.22 -8.41
C ARG A 45 3.60 -15.74 -7.78
N LEU A 46 3.43 -14.43 -7.66
CA LEU A 46 2.25 -13.82 -7.09
C LEU A 46 1.09 -13.92 -8.07
N THR A 47 -0.09 -14.24 -7.55
CA THR A 47 -1.36 -14.06 -8.29
C THR A 47 -1.66 -12.57 -8.40
N ARG A 48 -2.57 -12.19 -9.31
CA ARG A 48 -2.97 -10.78 -9.48
C ARG A 48 -3.35 -10.12 -8.15
N ARG A 49 -4.19 -10.77 -7.33
CA ARG A 49 -4.63 -10.25 -6.03
C ARG A 49 -3.50 -10.09 -5.01
N GLU A 50 -2.55 -11.02 -5.00
CA GLU A 50 -1.38 -10.94 -4.11
C GLU A 50 -0.42 -9.82 -4.55
N SER A 51 -0.29 -9.59 -5.86
CA SER A 51 0.46 -8.44 -6.39
C SER A 51 -0.23 -7.12 -6.03
N ASP A 52 -1.55 -7.04 -6.18
CA ASP A 52 -2.33 -5.86 -5.78
C ASP A 52 -2.15 -5.57 -4.28
N PHE A 53 -2.20 -6.60 -3.43
CA PHE A 53 -1.96 -6.49 -1.99
C PHE A 53 -0.59 -5.87 -1.69
N LEU A 54 0.47 -6.34 -2.35
CA LEU A 54 1.82 -5.82 -2.17
C LEU A 54 1.96 -4.39 -2.71
N ASN A 55 1.33 -4.08 -3.84
CA ASN A 55 1.32 -2.72 -4.40
C ASN A 55 0.67 -1.72 -3.44
N VAL A 56 -0.43 -2.10 -2.80
CA VAL A 56 -1.08 -1.26 -1.78
C VAL A 56 -0.16 -1.04 -0.57
N LEU A 57 0.51 -2.09 -0.09
CA LEU A 57 1.50 -1.95 1.00
C LEU A 57 2.66 -1.04 0.62
N ARG A 58 3.19 -1.18 -0.60
CA ARG A 58 4.30 -0.34 -1.07
C ARG A 58 3.88 1.11 -1.25
N ALA A 59 2.70 1.36 -1.81
CA ALA A 59 2.17 2.70 -2.03
C ALA A 59 1.96 3.47 -0.72
N ALA A 60 1.54 2.78 0.35
CA ALA A 60 1.34 3.38 1.66
C ALA A 60 2.62 3.42 2.52
N ALA A 61 3.66 2.69 2.16
CA ALA A 61 4.89 2.63 2.94
C ALA A 61 5.52 4.02 3.10
N PRO A 62 6.05 4.37 4.30
CA PRO A 62 6.27 3.49 5.44
C PRO A 62 5.08 3.36 6.42
N ASN A 63 3.91 3.93 6.09
CA ASN A 63 2.75 3.93 6.97
C ASN A 63 2.07 2.55 7.06
N VAL A 64 1.26 2.39 8.11
CA VAL A 64 0.42 1.19 8.29
C VAL A 64 -0.79 1.27 7.37
N VAL A 65 -0.99 0.26 6.53
CA VAL A 65 -2.24 0.05 5.81
C VAL A 65 -3.23 -0.59 6.75
N HIS A 66 -4.32 0.11 7.04
CA HIS A 66 -5.41 -0.41 7.85
C HIS A 66 -6.14 -1.56 7.16
N ARG A 67 -6.63 -2.53 7.94
CA ARG A 67 -7.35 -3.71 7.41
C ARG A 67 -8.49 -3.33 6.46
N GLU A 68 -9.29 -2.34 6.86
CA GLU A 68 -10.41 -1.82 6.07
C GLU A 68 -9.96 -1.17 4.76
N ARG A 69 -8.90 -0.34 4.81
CA ARG A 69 -8.32 0.28 3.60
C ARG A 69 -7.77 -0.77 2.63
N MET A 70 -7.17 -1.85 3.14
CA MET A 70 -6.70 -2.96 2.30
C MET A 70 -7.87 -3.67 1.61
N LEU A 71 -8.97 -3.92 2.32
CA LEU A 71 -10.17 -4.53 1.73
C LEU A 71 -10.75 -3.66 0.62
N ILE A 72 -10.92 -2.36 0.87
CA ILE A 72 -11.41 -1.39 -0.13
C ILE A 72 -10.47 -1.37 -1.34
N ALA A 73 -9.15 -1.38 -1.14
CA ALA A 73 -8.20 -1.34 -2.24
C ALA A 73 -8.21 -2.62 -3.11
N LEU A 74 -8.52 -3.78 -2.52
CA LEU A 74 -8.55 -5.06 -3.24
C LEU A 74 -9.92 -5.36 -3.86
N TYR A 75 -11.01 -5.04 -3.18
CA TYR A 75 -12.36 -5.44 -3.57
C TYR A 75 -13.23 -4.28 -4.03
N GLY A 76 -12.79 -3.03 -3.87
CA GLY A 76 -13.63 -1.85 -4.05
C GLY A 76 -14.66 -1.69 -2.93
N THR A 77 -15.62 -0.80 -3.11
CA THR A 77 -16.75 -0.57 -2.17
C THR A 77 -17.95 -1.47 -2.49
N TRP A 78 -17.72 -2.75 -2.78
CA TRP A 78 -18.79 -3.70 -3.11
C TRP A 78 -19.27 -4.47 -1.87
N ASP A 79 -20.58 -4.71 -1.77
CA ASP A 79 -21.25 -5.43 -0.66
C ASP A 79 -20.86 -6.91 -0.54
N ASP A 80 -20.25 -7.51 -1.57
CA ASP A 80 -19.73 -8.88 -1.58
C ASP A 80 -18.24 -8.95 -1.18
N ALA A 81 -17.81 -8.02 -0.32
CA ALA A 81 -16.47 -8.05 0.24
C ALA A 81 -16.28 -9.31 1.09
N PRO A 82 -15.24 -10.12 0.84
CA PRO A 82 -14.95 -11.28 1.66
C PRO A 82 -14.69 -10.90 3.13
N GLU A 83 -15.00 -11.81 4.05
CA GLU A 83 -14.71 -11.63 5.48
C GLU A 83 -13.29 -11.09 5.72
N GLN A 84 -13.12 -10.20 6.72
CA GLN A 84 -11.81 -9.59 7.01
C GLN A 84 -10.66 -10.61 7.17
N LYS A 85 -10.99 -11.84 7.62
CA LYS A 85 -10.08 -12.99 7.77
C LYS A 85 -9.42 -13.42 6.45
N ILE A 86 -10.06 -13.18 5.31
CA ILE A 86 -9.52 -13.53 3.99
C ILE A 86 -8.23 -12.73 3.70
N THR A 87 -8.13 -11.50 4.20
CA THR A 87 -6.91 -10.68 4.09
C THR A 87 -5.72 -11.27 4.85
N ASP A 88 -5.96 -11.84 6.05
CA ASP A 88 -4.91 -12.54 6.82
C ASP A 88 -4.43 -13.81 6.08
N VAL A 89 -5.33 -14.52 5.39
CA VAL A 89 -4.97 -15.68 4.55
C VAL A 89 -4.13 -15.26 3.34
N TYR A 90 -4.47 -14.13 2.68
CA TYR A 90 -3.63 -13.58 1.61
C TYR A 90 -2.24 -13.21 2.12
N LEU A 91 -2.15 -12.56 3.28
CA LEU A 91 -0.86 -12.23 3.89
C LEU A 91 -0.01 -13.48 4.13
N CYS A 92 -0.58 -14.56 4.66
CA CYS A 92 0.13 -15.83 4.84
C CYS A 92 0.66 -16.38 3.50
N LYS A 93 -0.14 -16.30 2.43
CA LYS A 93 0.27 -16.74 1.08
C LYS A 93 1.37 -15.85 0.50
N VAL A 94 1.24 -14.53 0.61
CA VAL A 94 2.22 -13.55 0.13
C VAL A 94 3.56 -13.76 0.84
N ARG A 95 3.56 -13.82 2.18
CA ARG A 95 4.78 -14.05 2.97
C ARG A 95 5.50 -15.34 2.56
N ARG A 96 4.74 -16.44 2.39
CA ARG A 96 5.31 -17.70 1.93
C ARG A 96 5.97 -17.57 0.56
N LYS A 97 5.30 -16.92 -0.40
CA LYS A 97 5.85 -16.73 -1.75
C LYS A 97 7.08 -15.84 -1.79
N LEU A 98 7.11 -14.77 -0.99
CA LEU A 98 8.28 -13.91 -0.86
C LEU A 98 9.47 -14.65 -0.26
N MET A 99 9.22 -15.54 0.71
CA MET A 99 10.23 -16.41 1.30
C MET A 99 10.75 -17.43 0.28
N GLU A 100 9.86 -18.12 -0.45
CA GLU A 100 10.23 -19.07 -1.52
C GLU A 100 11.04 -18.41 -2.64
N ALA A 101 10.73 -17.16 -2.97
CA ALA A 101 11.46 -16.37 -3.95
C ALA A 101 12.73 -15.71 -3.38
N GLN A 102 13.06 -15.96 -2.11
CA GLN A 102 14.22 -15.39 -1.40
C GLN A 102 14.32 -13.86 -1.49
N ALA A 103 13.17 -13.18 -1.58
CA ALA A 103 13.12 -11.74 -1.78
C ALA A 103 13.58 -10.93 -0.55
N ARG A 104 13.62 -11.55 0.64
CA ARG A 104 13.96 -10.90 1.93
C ARG A 104 13.11 -9.66 2.24
N ILE A 105 11.87 -9.67 1.74
CA ILE A 105 10.86 -8.63 1.99
C ILE A 105 9.98 -9.10 3.13
N GLU A 106 9.99 -8.33 4.21
CA GLU A 106 9.21 -8.56 5.41
C GLU A 106 8.01 -7.62 5.49
N ILE A 107 6.85 -8.22 5.69
CA ILE A 107 5.60 -7.53 5.97
C ILE A 107 5.34 -7.69 7.46
N GLU A 108 5.26 -6.58 8.19
CA GLU A 108 4.98 -6.57 9.61
C GLU A 108 3.47 -6.50 9.89
N THR A 109 3.01 -7.27 10.88
CA THR A 109 1.65 -7.16 11.40
C THR A 109 1.62 -6.16 12.54
N VAL A 110 0.82 -5.10 12.40
CA VAL A 110 0.52 -4.15 13.48
C VAL A 110 -0.84 -4.53 14.05
N TRP A 111 -0.82 -5.19 15.21
CA TRP A 111 -2.01 -5.69 15.90
C TRP A 111 -3.07 -4.62 16.07
N GLY A 112 -4.32 -4.97 15.76
CA GLY A 112 -5.46 -4.04 15.83
C GLY A 112 -5.50 -2.93 14.77
N ARG A 113 -4.48 -2.79 13.90
CA ARG A 113 -4.46 -1.77 12.83
C ARG A 113 -4.40 -2.36 11.44
N GLY A 114 -3.42 -3.19 11.15
CA GLY A 114 -3.21 -3.75 9.80
C GLY A 114 -1.76 -4.14 9.56
N TRP A 115 -1.20 -3.77 8.41
CA TRP A 115 0.11 -4.24 7.97
C TRP A 115 0.96 -3.11 7.40
N ARG A 116 2.28 -3.29 7.46
CA ARG A 116 3.25 -2.37 6.84
C ARG A 116 4.44 -3.15 6.30
N LEU A 117 5.15 -2.58 5.33
CA LEU A 117 6.49 -3.06 4.99
C LEU A 117 7.48 -2.53 6.04
N SER A 118 8.44 -3.36 6.44
CA SER A 118 9.56 -2.85 7.25
C SER A 118 10.39 -1.85 6.43
N PRO A 119 11.03 -0.83 7.05
CA PRO A 119 11.76 0.19 6.28
C PRO A 119 12.85 -0.41 5.38
N GLU A 120 13.53 -1.45 5.88
CA GLU A 120 14.53 -2.19 5.12
C GLU A 120 13.92 -2.95 3.93
N SER A 121 12.71 -3.49 4.12
CA SER A 121 11.99 -4.19 3.06
C SER A 121 11.47 -3.27 1.97
N VAL A 122 11.23 -1.99 2.26
CA VAL A 122 10.86 -0.99 1.24
C VAL A 122 12.00 -0.82 0.24
N VAL A 123 13.23 -0.67 0.74
CA VAL A 123 14.43 -0.54 -0.11
C VAL A 123 14.62 -1.80 -0.96
N ARG A 124 14.58 -2.98 -0.34
CA ARG A 124 14.71 -4.26 -1.08
C ARG A 124 13.63 -4.46 -2.13
N PHE A 125 12.40 -4.03 -1.83
CA PHE A 125 11.29 -4.10 -2.78
C PHE A 125 11.58 -3.23 -3.99
N ASP A 126 12.03 -1.98 -3.78
CA ASP A 126 12.33 -1.05 -4.87
C ASP A 126 13.49 -1.52 -5.73
N GLU A 127 14.56 -2.06 -5.12
CA GLU A 127 15.69 -2.66 -5.82
C GLU A 127 15.24 -3.84 -6.70
N ALA A 128 14.48 -4.78 -6.14
CA ALA A 128 14.01 -5.95 -6.88
C ALA A 128 13.08 -5.57 -8.05
N VAL A 129 12.26 -4.53 -7.88
CA VAL A 129 11.40 -4.01 -8.94
C VAL A 129 12.20 -3.28 -10.02
N ALA A 130 13.21 -2.49 -9.63
CA ALA A 130 14.10 -1.80 -10.56
C ALA A 130 14.87 -2.81 -11.43
N ASP A 131 15.50 -3.81 -10.81
CA ASP A 131 16.23 -4.88 -11.50
C ASP A 131 15.34 -5.62 -12.50
N TYR A 132 14.10 -5.91 -12.09
CA TYR A 132 13.14 -6.59 -12.95
C TYR A 132 12.69 -5.71 -14.12
N ARG A 133 12.45 -4.41 -13.88
CA ARG A 133 12.10 -3.46 -14.94
C ARG A 133 13.24 -3.31 -15.94
N ASP A 134 14.48 -3.24 -15.49
CA ASP A 134 15.65 -3.08 -16.36
C ASP A 134 15.89 -4.35 -17.19
N SER A 135 15.72 -5.52 -16.56
CA SER A 135 15.75 -6.82 -17.25
C SER A 135 14.64 -6.95 -18.30
N PHE A 136 13.46 -6.38 -18.05
CA PHE A 136 12.33 -6.37 -19.00
C PHE A 136 12.47 -5.28 -20.07
N GLY A 137 13.07 -4.13 -19.74
CA GLY A 137 13.37 -3.05 -20.67
C GLY A 137 14.41 -3.45 -21.72
N LEU A 138 15.46 -4.17 -21.31
CA LEU A 138 16.45 -4.76 -22.23
C LEU A 138 15.85 -5.85 -23.15
N ALA A 139 14.70 -6.43 -22.79
CA ALA A 139 14.00 -7.41 -23.62
C ALA A 139 13.11 -6.76 -24.70
N LEU A 140 12.70 -5.49 -24.51
CA LEU A 140 11.90 -4.75 -25.48
C LEU A 140 12.76 -4.14 -26.60
N ASP A 141 13.99 -3.70 -26.30
CA ASP A 141 14.90 -3.13 -27.31
C ASP A 141 15.40 -4.14 -28.36
N ARG A 142 15.39 -5.45 -28.09
CA ARG A 142 15.82 -6.46 -29.07
C ARG A 142 14.82 -6.73 -30.21
N ARG A 143 13.64 -6.11 -30.20
CA ARG A 143 12.63 -6.25 -31.27
C ARG A 143 12.62 -5.08 -32.26
N ALA A 144 13.57 -4.15 -32.17
CA ALA A 144 13.70 -2.99 -33.05
C ALA A 144 14.89 -3.09 -34.04
N ALA A 145 15.25 -4.29 -34.48
CA ALA A 145 16.24 -4.53 -35.54
C ALA A 145 15.64 -5.39 -36.66
#